data_AF-A0A8J6XP86-F1
#
_entry.id   AF-A0A8J6XP86-F1
#
_cell.length_a   1.000
_cell.length_b   1.000
_cell.length_c   1.000
_cell.angle_alpha   90.00
_cell.angle_beta   90.00
_cell.angle_gamma   90.00
#
_symmetry.space_group_name_H-M   'P 1'
#
loop_
_entity.id
_entity.type
_entity.pdbx_description
1 polymer ?
#
loop_
_entity_poly.entity_id
_entity_poly.type
_entity_poly.pdbx_seq_one_letter_code
_entity_poly.pdbx_strand_id
1 'polypeptide(L)'
;MAICLHGFISNAKRYVQVESQPHHLTSIFRQIMRSNTLPYSKFNQVQSAYEQCEEDGTITFYQVDKIDVNNSGIWTYLVYECPPGEEHVFRDSSIDTSTNPLEELFCGKKLVQVAVDINEYLECQCHPDEYLDVLLPRSWHCADAQQIASLLLEEFKAFKSSSVFAEGVGKEYMQVVLDGFIQAAREVMENGGSLKDFESAQYDVLHKVRIDELANFILEYNDYRIWLSALPSKSKAVEHAFNTALNLICRIR
;
A
#
# COMPACT_ATOMS: atom_id res chain seq x y z
N MET A 1 22.70 -23.11 19.36
CA MET A 1 23.88 -22.22 19.58
C MET A 1 23.39 -20.79 19.40
N ALA A 2 23.79 -19.87 20.27
CA ALA A 2 23.32 -18.48 20.15
C ALA A 2 23.99 -17.78 18.96
N ILE A 3 23.20 -17.14 18.10
CA ILE A 3 23.69 -16.19 17.09
C ILE A 3 23.83 -14.83 17.76
N CYS A 4 24.97 -14.16 17.53
CA CYS A 4 25.12 -12.73 17.78
C CYS A 4 25.09 -11.98 16.44
N LEU A 5 24.05 -11.19 16.19
CA LEU A 5 23.85 -10.46 14.94
C LEU A 5 23.43 -9.02 15.25
N HIS A 6 24.20 -8.03 14.77
CA HIS A 6 23.96 -6.59 14.99
C HIS A 6 23.72 -6.21 16.48
N GLY A 7 24.43 -6.88 17.39
CA GLY A 7 24.28 -6.68 18.84
C GLY A 7 23.13 -7.44 19.50
N PHE A 8 22.35 -8.20 18.73
CA PHE A 8 21.28 -9.08 19.23
C PHE A 8 21.79 -10.50 19.42
N ILE A 9 21.41 -11.10 20.55
CA ILE A 9 21.63 -12.51 20.81
C ILE A 9 20.31 -13.24 20.60
N SER A 10 20.28 -14.20 19.69
CA SER A 10 19.11 -15.02 19.41
C SER A 10 19.45 -16.51 19.39
N ASN A 11 18.50 -17.33 19.80
CA ASN A 11 18.60 -18.80 19.81
C ASN A 11 17.49 -19.36 18.94
N ALA A 12 17.68 -20.59 18.41
CA ALA A 12 16.68 -21.28 17.62
C ALA A 12 16.17 -20.48 16.40
N LYS A 13 16.99 -19.58 15.83
CA LYS A 13 16.61 -18.76 14.67
C LYS A 13 17.58 -18.87 13.51
N ARG A 14 17.05 -18.77 12.29
CA ARG A 14 17.80 -18.57 11.04
C ARG A 14 17.46 -17.21 10.45
N TYR A 15 18.49 -16.55 9.96
CA TYR A 15 18.38 -15.24 9.32
C TYR A 15 18.81 -15.39 7.87
N VAL A 16 17.94 -15.02 6.93
CA VAL A 16 18.27 -14.98 5.51
C VAL A 16 18.22 -13.53 5.07
N GLN A 17 19.35 -12.97 4.65
CA GLN A 17 19.41 -11.59 4.20
C GLN A 17 18.58 -11.42 2.93
N VAL A 18 17.76 -10.37 2.91
CA VAL A 18 16.91 -10.00 1.78
C VAL A 18 17.09 -8.52 1.46
N GLU A 19 16.71 -8.12 0.25
CA GLU A 19 16.79 -6.73 -0.17
C GLU A 19 15.85 -5.84 0.64
N SER A 20 16.37 -4.73 1.15
CA SER A 20 15.60 -3.77 1.93
C SER A 20 14.58 -3.07 1.03
N GLN A 21 13.30 -3.30 1.29
CA GLN A 21 12.20 -2.61 0.62
C GLN A 21 12.00 -1.20 1.19
N PRO A 22 11.38 -0.28 0.43
CA PRO A 22 11.15 1.10 0.89
C PRO A 22 10.42 1.20 2.24
N HIS A 23 9.45 0.32 2.52
CA HIS A 23 8.74 0.32 3.81
C HIS A 23 9.62 -0.10 4.99
N HIS A 24 10.61 -0.97 4.79
CA HIS A 24 11.60 -1.29 5.82
C HIS A 24 12.42 -0.04 6.18
N LEU A 25 12.84 0.71 5.16
CA LEU A 25 13.66 1.91 5.32
C LEU A 25 12.88 3.04 6.00
N THR A 26 11.64 3.29 5.61
CA THR A 26 10.81 4.32 6.26
C THR A 26 10.44 3.93 7.69
N SER A 27 10.24 2.65 7.98
CA SER A 27 9.96 2.20 9.34
C SER A 27 11.17 2.37 10.26
N ILE A 28 12.37 1.99 9.80
CA ILE A 28 13.63 2.27 10.51
C ILE A 28 13.85 3.77 10.69
N PHE A 29 13.59 4.57 9.66
CA PHE A 29 13.70 6.03 9.76
C PHE A 29 12.78 6.58 10.87
N ARG A 30 11.50 6.16 10.91
CA ARG A 30 10.57 6.55 11.98
C ARG A 30 11.06 6.10 13.35
N GLN A 31 11.59 4.89 13.45
CA GLN A 31 12.13 4.37 14.71
C GLN A 31 13.31 5.21 15.21
N ILE A 32 14.23 5.59 14.32
CA ILE A 32 15.33 6.50 14.62
C ILE A 32 14.78 7.86 15.07
N MET A 33 13.80 8.42 14.35
CA MET A 33 13.17 9.69 14.69
C MET A 33 12.44 9.67 16.04
N ARG A 34 11.79 8.56 16.39
CA ARG A 34 11.12 8.37 17.69
C ARG A 34 12.09 8.19 18.85
N SER A 35 13.18 7.46 18.63
CA SER A 35 14.20 7.20 19.66
C SER A 35 15.00 8.47 20.03
N ASN A 36 15.02 9.46 19.14
CA ASN A 36 15.66 10.75 19.37
C ASN A 36 14.67 11.79 19.93
N THR A 37 14.74 12.06 21.23
CA THR A 37 14.22 13.30 21.83
C THR A 37 15.09 14.53 21.51
N LEU A 38 16.12 14.36 20.67
CA LEU A 38 17.13 15.36 20.36
C LEU A 38 16.81 16.05 19.03
N PRO A 39 17.15 17.36 18.90
CA PRO A 39 16.94 18.09 17.67
C PRO A 39 17.69 17.45 16.49
N TYR A 40 17.12 17.55 15.29
CA TYR A 40 17.60 17.02 14.00
C TYR A 40 19.13 17.11 13.77
N SER A 41 19.77 18.14 14.35
CA SER A 41 21.22 18.39 14.27
C SER A 41 22.12 17.41 15.03
N LYS A 42 21.57 16.45 15.79
CA LYS A 42 22.33 15.46 16.59
C LYS A 42 22.22 14.02 16.09
N PHE A 43 21.79 13.80 14.85
CA PHE A 43 21.66 12.49 14.20
C PHE A 43 22.90 11.58 14.32
N ASN A 44 24.11 12.16 14.34
CA ASN A 44 25.37 11.44 14.54
C ASN A 44 25.50 10.71 15.91
N GLN A 45 24.45 10.67 16.72
CA GLN A 45 24.42 10.00 18.03
C GLN A 45 23.68 8.65 18.02
N VAL A 46 22.84 8.34 17.02
CA VAL A 46 22.21 7.02 16.93
C VAL A 46 23.18 6.05 16.27
N GLN A 47 23.66 5.09 17.05
CA GLN A 47 24.63 4.08 16.61
C GLN A 47 23.97 2.82 16.08
N SER A 48 22.73 2.54 16.47
CA SER A 48 21.95 1.43 15.95
C SER A 48 20.45 1.62 16.16
N ALA A 49 19.66 0.99 15.31
CA ALA A 49 18.22 0.86 15.43
C ALA A 49 17.78 -0.45 14.78
N TYR A 50 16.61 -0.96 15.15
CA TYR A 50 16.01 -2.11 14.47
C TYR A 50 14.50 -1.98 14.50
N GLU A 51 13.86 -2.61 13.51
CA GLU A 51 12.41 -2.68 13.39
C GLU A 51 12.03 -4.09 12.90
N GLN A 52 10.93 -4.62 13.42
CA GLN A 52 10.38 -5.91 13.00
C GLN A 52 9.08 -5.65 12.22
N CYS A 53 8.96 -6.25 11.05
CA CYS A 53 7.75 -6.22 10.24
C CYS A 53 7.07 -7.59 10.34
N GLU A 54 5.97 -7.68 11.08
CA GLU A 54 5.26 -8.96 11.26
C GLU A 54 4.59 -9.43 9.95
N GLU A 55 4.18 -8.49 9.10
CA GLU A 55 3.43 -8.75 7.87
C GLU A 55 4.24 -9.57 6.85
N ASP A 56 5.55 -9.30 6.74
CA ASP A 56 6.47 -10.02 5.86
C ASP A 56 7.49 -10.89 6.63
N GLY A 57 7.40 -10.93 7.96
CA GLY A 57 8.25 -11.73 8.83
C GLY A 57 9.72 -11.29 8.84
N THR A 58 10.00 -10.04 8.49
CA THR A 58 11.36 -9.52 8.40
C THR A 58 11.79 -8.72 9.64
N ILE A 59 13.10 -8.64 9.85
CA ILE A 59 13.72 -7.73 10.80
C ILE A 59 14.76 -6.91 10.06
N THR A 60 14.66 -5.59 10.17
CA THR A 60 15.62 -4.65 9.61
C THR A 60 16.50 -4.09 10.70
N PHE A 61 17.81 -4.04 10.46
CA PHE A 61 18.80 -3.47 11.35
C PHE A 61 19.48 -2.30 10.67
N TYR A 62 19.65 -1.21 11.41
CA TYR A 62 20.52 -0.09 11.08
C TYR A 62 21.66 -0.05 12.10
N GLN A 63 22.88 0.09 11.62
CA GLN A 63 24.05 0.26 12.48
C GLN A 63 25.00 1.26 11.84
N VAL A 64 25.59 2.14 12.66
CA VAL A 64 26.67 3.04 12.25
C VAL A 64 27.82 2.90 13.22
N ASP A 65 28.95 2.46 12.69
CA ASP A 65 30.23 2.43 13.39
C ASP A 65 31.08 3.63 12.92
N LYS A 66 31.46 4.48 13.88
CA LYS A 66 32.28 5.68 13.62
C LYS A 66 33.75 5.35 13.34
N ILE A 67 34.17 4.13 13.66
CA ILE A 67 35.57 3.69 13.55
C ILE A 67 35.78 2.85 12.29
N ASP A 68 34.78 2.04 11.90
CA ASP A 68 34.82 1.22 10.69
C ASP A 68 33.60 1.48 9.81
N VAL A 69 33.78 2.31 8.79
CA VAL A 69 32.73 2.67 7.83
C VAL A 69 32.18 1.43 7.11
N ASN A 70 32.97 0.35 6.99
CA ASN A 70 32.52 -0.91 6.36
C ASN A 70 31.51 -1.69 7.21
N ASN A 71 31.35 -1.35 8.51
CA ASN A 71 30.35 -1.94 9.40
C ASN A 71 29.13 -1.03 9.60
N SER A 72 29.05 0.06 8.85
CA SER A 72 27.86 0.90 8.81
C SER A 72 26.95 0.46 7.67
N GLY A 73 25.66 0.31 7.95
CA GLY A 73 24.72 -0.14 6.94
C GLY A 73 23.33 -0.45 7.44
N ILE A 74 22.52 -0.94 6.51
CA ILE A 74 21.17 -1.42 6.74
C ILE A 74 21.07 -2.85 6.23
N TRP A 75 20.57 -3.75 7.08
CA TRP A 75 20.39 -5.15 6.73
C TRP A 75 18.98 -5.58 7.06
N THR A 76 18.27 -6.10 6.06
CA THR A 76 16.98 -6.76 6.29
C THR A 76 17.18 -8.27 6.24
N TYR A 77 16.57 -8.97 7.18
CA TYR A 77 16.59 -10.43 7.24
C TYR A 77 15.17 -10.98 7.36
N LEU A 78 14.87 -12.00 6.58
CA LEU A 78 13.75 -12.89 6.83
C LEU A 78 14.12 -13.86 7.95
N VAL A 79 13.24 -14.01 8.94
CA VAL A 79 13.55 -14.74 10.17
C VAL A 79 12.70 -16.00 10.31
N TYR A 80 13.36 -17.14 10.49
CA TYR A 80 12.71 -18.44 10.67
C TYR A 80 13.10 -19.06 12.00
N GLU A 81 12.16 -19.74 12.63
CA GLU A 81 12.45 -20.63 13.76
C GLU A 81 13.13 -21.91 13.26
N CYS A 82 14.09 -22.44 14.03
CA CYS A 82 14.82 -23.66 13.72
C CYS A 82 15.20 -24.43 14.99
N PRO A 83 15.51 -25.74 14.90
CA PRO A 83 15.97 -26.51 16.05
C PRO A 83 17.25 -25.95 16.67
N PRO A 84 17.45 -26.10 17.99
CA PRO A 84 18.71 -25.73 18.63
C PRO A 84 19.89 -26.48 18.00
N GLY A 85 20.93 -25.75 17.59
CA GLY A 85 22.11 -26.28 16.89
C GLY A 85 22.09 -26.05 15.38
N GLU A 86 20.96 -25.62 14.82
CA GLU A 86 20.77 -25.34 13.39
C GLU A 86 20.70 -23.84 13.06
N GLU A 87 21.00 -22.98 14.04
CA GLU A 87 20.99 -21.54 13.88
C GLU A 87 22.07 -21.10 12.87
N HIS A 88 21.67 -20.29 11.88
CA HIS A 88 22.60 -19.77 10.87
C HIS A 88 22.19 -18.38 10.36
N VAL A 89 23.18 -17.61 9.87
CA VAL A 89 22.97 -16.33 9.18
C VAL A 89 23.46 -16.47 7.74
N PHE A 90 22.54 -16.39 6.78
CA PHE A 90 22.83 -16.38 5.36
C PHE A 90 22.91 -14.93 4.89
N ARG A 91 24.12 -14.48 4.54
CA ARG A 91 24.37 -13.15 3.99
C ARG A 91 24.59 -13.22 2.50
N ASP A 92 24.09 -12.22 1.79
CA ASP A 92 24.31 -12.04 0.37
C ASP A 92 25.05 -10.71 0.16
N SER A 93 26.30 -10.80 -0.30
CA SER A 93 27.14 -9.63 -0.57
C SER A 93 26.71 -8.82 -1.78
N SER A 94 25.78 -9.34 -2.60
CA SER A 94 25.21 -8.60 -3.74
C SER A 94 24.11 -7.62 -3.34
N ILE A 95 23.55 -7.77 -2.14
CA ILE A 95 22.51 -6.87 -1.62
C ILE A 95 23.15 -5.57 -1.16
N ASP A 96 22.60 -4.44 -1.61
CA ASP A 96 23.04 -3.13 -1.15
C ASP A 96 22.63 -2.92 0.32
N THR A 97 23.63 -2.65 1.15
CA THR A 97 23.46 -2.36 2.58
C THR A 97 23.79 -0.90 2.90
N SER A 98 23.85 -0.03 1.90
CA SER A 98 24.20 1.38 2.07
C SER A 98 23.19 2.14 2.93
N THR A 99 23.65 3.19 3.61
CA THR A 99 22.81 4.11 4.38
C THR A 99 22.21 5.23 3.52
N ASN A 100 22.54 5.27 2.22
CA ASN A 100 22.12 6.33 1.30
C ASN A 100 20.60 6.60 1.33
N PRO A 101 19.71 5.58 1.34
CA PRO A 101 18.27 5.84 1.39
C PRO A 101 17.83 6.55 2.67
N LEU A 102 18.43 6.22 3.81
CA LEU A 102 18.15 6.93 5.06
C LEU A 102 18.66 8.37 5.00
N GLU A 103 19.86 8.60 4.46
CA GLU A 103 20.40 9.95 4.26
C GLU A 103 19.47 10.82 3.40
N GLU A 104 18.89 10.25 2.34
CA GLU A 104 17.89 10.93 1.52
C GLU A 104 16.64 11.32 2.32
N LEU A 105 16.11 10.39 3.12
CA LEU A 105 14.99 10.66 4.04
C LEU A 105 15.32 11.77 5.05
N PHE A 106 16.54 11.76 5.62
CA PHE A 106 16.99 12.82 6.52
C PHE A 106 17.14 14.18 5.84
N CYS A 107 17.48 14.21 4.55
CA CYS A 107 17.47 15.42 3.73
C CYS A 107 16.05 15.86 3.33
N GLY A 108 15.00 15.19 3.79
CA GLY A 108 13.61 15.49 3.46
C GLY A 108 13.19 15.05 2.06
N LYS A 109 13.98 14.19 1.40
CA LYS A 109 13.56 13.55 0.16
C LYS A 109 12.67 12.35 0.48
N LYS A 110 11.75 12.03 -0.44
CA LYS A 110 10.96 10.81 -0.37
C LYS A 110 11.66 9.68 -1.10
N LEU A 111 11.53 8.46 -0.60
CA LEU A 111 11.99 7.28 -1.32
C LEU A 111 10.98 6.93 -2.40
N VAL A 112 11.49 6.68 -3.61
CA VAL A 112 10.66 6.31 -4.76
C VAL A 112 10.37 4.81 -4.69
N GLN A 113 9.10 4.44 -4.74
CA GLN A 113 8.65 3.05 -4.87
C GLN A 113 7.81 2.91 -6.13
N VAL A 114 8.14 1.95 -6.98
CA VAL A 114 7.30 1.60 -8.12
C VAL A 114 6.36 0.50 -7.67
N ALA A 115 5.05 0.73 -7.73
CA ALA A 115 4.06 -0.30 -7.39
C ALA A 115 4.20 -1.50 -8.34
N VAL A 116 4.06 -2.71 -7.80
CA VAL A 116 4.07 -3.97 -8.55
C VAL A 116 2.87 -4.01 -9.50
N ASP A 117 1.71 -3.60 -9.01
CA ASP A 117 0.49 -3.50 -9.80
C ASP A 117 -0.38 -2.29 -9.40
N ILE A 118 -1.51 -2.14 -10.10
CA ILE A 118 -2.44 -1.04 -9.87
C ILE A 118 -3.12 -1.15 -8.51
N ASN A 119 -3.31 -2.35 -7.96
CA ASN A 119 -3.96 -2.53 -6.66
C ASN A 119 -3.05 -2.02 -5.54
N GLU A 120 -1.77 -2.38 -5.57
CA GLU A 120 -0.77 -1.85 -4.64
C GLU A 120 -0.71 -0.32 -4.74
N TYR A 121 -0.68 0.23 -5.96
CA TYR A 121 -0.71 1.67 -6.17
C TYR A 121 -1.94 2.33 -5.50
N LEU A 122 -3.14 1.77 -5.70
CA LEU A 122 -4.39 2.32 -5.14
C LEU A 122 -4.40 2.27 -3.61
N GLU A 123 -3.99 1.14 -3.00
CA GLU A 123 -3.92 1.01 -1.54
C GLU A 123 -2.88 1.96 -0.93
N CYS A 124 -1.69 2.07 -1.53
CA CYS A 124 -0.65 3.02 -1.10
C CYS A 124 -1.10 4.49 -1.20
N GLN A 125 -1.84 4.85 -2.25
CA GLN A 125 -2.33 6.23 -2.43
C GLN A 125 -3.51 6.56 -1.49
N CYS A 126 -4.23 5.55 -1.00
CA CYS A 126 -5.24 5.73 0.04
C CYS A 126 -4.63 5.95 1.43
N HIS A 127 -3.44 5.39 1.67
CA HIS A 127 -2.69 5.55 2.92
C HIS A 127 -1.33 6.18 2.62
N PRO A 128 -1.30 7.46 2.19
CA PRO A 128 -0.07 8.08 1.74
C PRO A 128 0.96 8.13 2.87
N ASP A 129 2.11 7.53 2.63
CA ASP A 129 3.28 7.64 3.50
C ASP A 129 3.98 8.98 3.22
N GLU A 130 4.26 9.75 4.27
CA GLU A 130 4.99 11.02 4.16
C GLU A 130 6.37 10.83 3.52
N TYR A 131 6.96 9.65 3.70
CA TYR A 131 8.33 9.33 3.31
C TYR A 131 8.44 8.55 2.00
N LEU A 132 7.32 8.15 1.38
CA LEU A 132 7.30 7.43 0.11
C LEU A 132 6.68 8.27 -1.01
N ASP A 133 7.25 8.14 -2.20
CA ASP A 133 6.67 8.57 -3.45
C ASP A 133 6.35 7.34 -4.31
N VAL A 134 5.08 6.93 -4.29
CA VAL A 134 4.63 5.70 -4.96
C VAL A 134 4.21 6.01 -6.38
N LEU A 135 5.00 5.49 -7.33
CA LEU A 135 4.79 5.61 -8.76
C LEU A 135 3.93 4.46 -9.29
N LEU A 136 3.24 4.74 -10.39
CA LEU A 136 2.47 3.74 -11.12
C LEU A 136 3.38 2.60 -11.62
N PRO A 137 2.82 1.38 -11.77
CA PRO A 137 3.52 0.26 -12.36
C PRO A 137 4.01 0.58 -13.78
N ARG A 138 5.08 -0.11 -14.22
CA ARG A 138 5.71 0.19 -15.50
C ARG A 138 4.77 0.05 -16.71
N SER A 139 3.81 -0.86 -16.62
CA SER A 139 2.76 -1.06 -17.63
C SER A 139 1.78 0.10 -17.75
N TRP A 140 1.79 1.05 -16.81
CA TRP A 140 0.86 2.20 -16.72
C TRP A 140 1.55 3.56 -16.94
N HIS A 141 2.74 3.60 -17.54
CA HIS A 141 3.51 4.85 -17.71
C HIS A 141 3.04 5.76 -18.86
N CYS A 142 2.04 5.39 -19.67
CA CYS A 142 1.53 6.28 -20.72
C CYS A 142 0.57 7.35 -20.17
N ALA A 143 0.43 8.46 -20.89
CA ALA A 143 -0.39 9.59 -20.45
C ALA A 143 -1.86 9.22 -20.21
N ASP A 144 -2.43 8.36 -21.07
CA ASP A 144 -3.80 7.89 -20.91
C ASP A 144 -3.94 6.95 -19.70
N ALA A 145 -2.98 6.04 -19.48
CA ALA A 145 -2.96 5.17 -18.31
C ALA A 145 -2.90 5.96 -16.99
N GLN A 146 -2.15 7.06 -16.95
CA GLN A 146 -2.11 7.94 -15.79
C GLN A 146 -3.47 8.58 -15.50
N GLN A 147 -4.21 8.99 -16.54
CA GLN A 147 -5.55 9.53 -16.39
C GLN A 147 -6.55 8.47 -15.93
N ILE A 148 -6.48 7.26 -16.50
CA ILE A 148 -7.32 6.13 -16.09
C ILE A 148 -7.02 5.73 -14.64
N ALA A 149 -5.75 5.66 -14.25
CA ALA A 149 -5.36 5.37 -12.86
C ALA A 149 -5.85 6.44 -11.88
N SER A 150 -5.84 7.72 -12.28
CA SER A 150 -6.42 8.81 -11.49
C SER A 150 -7.93 8.62 -11.28
N LEU A 151 -8.67 8.22 -12.33
CA LEU A 151 -10.10 7.90 -12.19
C LEU A 151 -10.32 6.70 -11.26
N LEU A 152 -9.55 5.61 -11.43
CA LEU A 152 -9.61 4.45 -10.55
C LEU A 152 -9.34 4.82 -9.09
N LEU A 153 -8.41 5.74 -8.84
CA LEU A 153 -8.11 6.23 -7.50
C LEU A 153 -9.27 7.03 -6.88
N GLU A 154 -9.95 7.87 -7.66
CA GLU A 154 -11.13 8.59 -7.16
C GLU A 154 -12.29 7.63 -6.86
N GLU A 155 -12.50 6.61 -7.70
CA GLU A 155 -13.47 5.52 -7.42
C GLU A 155 -13.13 4.79 -6.12
N PHE A 156 -11.87 4.39 -5.96
CA PHE A 156 -11.38 3.67 -4.80
C PHE A 156 -11.53 4.48 -3.51
N LYS A 157 -11.15 5.76 -3.53
CA LYS A 157 -11.30 6.68 -2.39
C LYS A 157 -12.77 6.87 -2.01
N ALA A 158 -13.66 7.02 -2.99
CA ALA A 158 -15.09 7.17 -2.73
C ALA A 158 -15.66 5.93 -2.04
N PHE A 159 -15.29 4.72 -2.47
CA PHE A 159 -15.68 3.49 -1.79
C PHE A 159 -15.18 3.46 -0.34
N LYS A 160 -13.89 3.72 -0.10
CA LYS A 160 -13.30 3.69 1.25
C LYS A 160 -13.86 4.78 2.17
N SER A 161 -14.38 5.88 1.64
CA SER A 161 -14.98 6.96 2.44
C SER A 161 -16.37 6.66 3.01
N SER A 162 -17.08 5.66 2.46
CA SER A 162 -18.44 5.33 2.87
C SER A 162 -18.47 4.01 3.63
N SER A 163 -19.07 4.04 4.82
CA SER A 163 -19.21 2.85 5.68
C SER A 163 -20.06 1.75 5.04
N VAL A 164 -20.93 2.08 4.08
CA VAL A 164 -21.75 1.12 3.35
C VAL A 164 -20.90 0.09 2.63
N PHE A 165 -19.72 0.47 2.13
CA PHE A 165 -18.85 -0.40 1.35
C PHE A 165 -17.75 -1.08 2.18
N ALA A 166 -17.70 -0.83 3.49
CA ALA A 166 -16.63 -1.36 4.35
C ALA A 166 -16.83 -2.85 4.68
N GLU A 167 -18.07 -3.34 4.70
CA GLU A 167 -18.42 -4.67 5.20
C GLU A 167 -19.49 -5.37 4.34
N GLY A 168 -19.59 -6.69 4.49
CA GLY A 168 -20.61 -7.53 3.87
C GLY A 168 -20.79 -7.31 2.36
N VAL A 169 -22.05 -7.14 1.95
CA VAL A 169 -22.46 -6.97 0.54
C VAL A 169 -21.82 -5.72 -0.10
N GLY A 170 -21.58 -4.67 0.68
CA GLY A 170 -20.93 -3.46 0.18
C GLY A 170 -19.47 -3.68 -0.17
N LYS A 171 -18.74 -4.47 0.63
CA LYS A 171 -17.35 -4.85 0.35
C LYS A 171 -17.27 -5.75 -0.89
N GLU A 172 -18.20 -6.69 -1.03
CA GLU A 172 -18.27 -7.57 -2.20
C GLU A 172 -18.55 -6.77 -3.48
N TYR A 173 -19.52 -5.84 -3.45
CA TYR A 173 -19.79 -4.94 -4.58
C TYR A 173 -18.56 -4.11 -4.95
N MET A 174 -17.90 -3.51 -3.96
CA MET A 174 -16.68 -2.73 -4.18
C MET A 174 -15.61 -3.57 -4.89
N GLN A 175 -15.34 -4.79 -4.42
CA GLN A 175 -14.35 -5.68 -5.03
C GLN A 175 -14.73 -6.02 -6.49
N VAL A 176 -15.96 -6.46 -6.73
CA VAL A 176 -16.43 -6.85 -8.07
C VAL A 176 -16.35 -5.68 -9.05
N VAL A 177 -16.76 -4.48 -8.63
CA VAL A 177 -16.71 -3.30 -9.50
C VAL A 177 -15.28 -2.85 -9.78
N LEU A 178 -14.42 -2.80 -8.75
CA LEU A 178 -13.03 -2.39 -8.92
C LEU A 178 -12.26 -3.38 -9.82
N ASP A 179 -12.42 -4.68 -9.61
CA ASP A 179 -11.81 -5.70 -10.45
C ASP A 179 -12.31 -5.57 -11.90
N GLY A 180 -13.61 -5.33 -12.08
CA GLY A 180 -14.20 -5.07 -13.39
C GLY A 180 -13.64 -3.81 -14.06
N PHE A 181 -13.48 -2.72 -13.32
CA PHE A 181 -12.89 -1.48 -13.84
C PHE A 181 -11.40 -1.65 -14.16
N ILE A 182 -10.64 -2.33 -13.32
CA ILE A 182 -9.22 -2.60 -13.59
C ILE A 182 -9.06 -3.47 -14.84
N GLN A 183 -9.90 -4.48 -15.00
CA GLN A 183 -9.90 -5.32 -16.20
C GLN A 183 -10.28 -4.52 -17.45
N ALA A 184 -11.33 -3.70 -17.38
CA ALA A 184 -11.72 -2.81 -18.48
C ALA A 184 -10.60 -1.80 -18.83
N ALA A 185 -9.91 -1.25 -17.83
CA ALA A 185 -8.77 -0.37 -18.04
C ALA A 185 -7.63 -1.08 -18.79
N ARG A 186 -7.30 -2.31 -18.40
CA ARG A 186 -6.28 -3.12 -19.09
C ARG A 186 -6.66 -3.36 -20.55
N GLU A 187 -7.90 -3.76 -20.81
CA GLU A 187 -8.40 -3.99 -22.17
C GLU A 187 -8.37 -2.72 -23.03
N VAL A 188 -8.75 -1.57 -22.47
CA VAL A 188 -8.69 -0.29 -23.18
C VAL A 188 -7.25 0.08 -23.52
N MET A 189 -6.31 -0.07 -22.57
CA MET A 189 -4.90 0.23 -22.80
C MET A 189 -4.26 -0.72 -23.83
N GLU A 190 -4.55 -2.02 -23.75
CA GLU A 190 -4.04 -3.02 -24.71
C GLU A 190 -4.51 -2.75 -26.14
N ASN A 191 -5.72 -2.21 -26.30
CA ASN A 191 -6.27 -1.83 -27.59
C ASN A 191 -5.88 -0.41 -28.04
N GLY A 192 -5.06 0.31 -27.27
CA GLY A 192 -4.67 1.69 -27.56
C GLY A 192 -5.83 2.69 -27.50
N GLY A 193 -6.86 2.39 -26.71
CA GLY A 193 -8.01 3.25 -26.48
C GLY A 193 -7.69 4.44 -25.58
N SER A 194 -8.63 5.38 -25.56
CA SER A 194 -8.55 6.65 -24.83
C SER A 194 -9.27 6.59 -23.49
N LEU A 195 -9.13 7.65 -22.69
CA LEU A 195 -9.91 7.84 -21.46
C LEU A 195 -11.42 7.68 -21.69
N LYS A 196 -11.96 8.16 -22.82
CA LYS A 196 -13.40 8.09 -23.12
C LYS A 196 -13.87 6.65 -23.36
N ASP A 197 -13.00 5.82 -23.92
CA ASP A 197 -13.29 4.40 -24.14
C ASP A 197 -13.35 3.67 -22.80
N PHE A 198 -12.45 4.02 -21.87
CA PHE A 198 -12.52 3.54 -20.49
C PHE A 198 -13.80 4.00 -19.79
N GLU A 199 -14.16 5.28 -19.88
CA GLU A 199 -15.40 5.78 -19.27
C GLU A 199 -16.65 5.08 -19.81
N SER A 200 -16.66 4.72 -21.10
CA SER A 200 -17.74 3.94 -21.71
C SER A 200 -17.76 2.52 -21.16
N ALA A 201 -16.59 1.86 -21.08
CA ALA A 201 -16.45 0.52 -20.53
C ALA A 201 -16.85 0.43 -19.05
N GLN A 202 -16.67 1.50 -18.26
CA GLN A 202 -17.16 1.56 -16.87
C GLN A 202 -18.68 1.35 -16.80
N TYR A 203 -19.46 1.94 -17.73
CA TYR A 203 -20.91 1.73 -17.75
C TYR A 203 -21.26 0.27 -18.08
N ASP A 204 -20.53 -0.36 -19.01
CA ASP A 204 -20.73 -1.77 -19.34
C ASP A 204 -20.42 -2.70 -18.17
N VAL A 205 -19.40 -2.37 -17.36
CA VAL A 205 -19.12 -3.09 -16.12
C VAL A 205 -20.28 -2.92 -15.13
N LEU A 206 -20.69 -1.68 -14.85
CA LEU A 206 -21.75 -1.39 -13.88
C LEU A 206 -23.09 -2.05 -14.26
N HIS A 207 -23.42 -2.12 -15.55
CA HIS A 207 -24.62 -2.80 -16.04
C HIS A 207 -24.60 -4.33 -15.85
N LYS A 208 -23.42 -4.95 -15.75
CA LYS A 208 -23.27 -6.40 -15.53
C LYS A 208 -23.26 -6.77 -14.06
N VAL A 209 -22.93 -5.83 -13.17
CA VAL A 209 -22.84 -6.09 -11.73
C VAL A 209 -24.24 -6.24 -11.14
N ARG A 210 -24.44 -7.32 -10.38
CA ARG A 210 -25.66 -7.51 -9.59
C ARG A 210 -25.67 -6.52 -8.45
N ILE A 211 -26.67 -5.64 -8.44
CA ILE A 211 -26.73 -4.52 -7.51
C ILE A 211 -27.96 -4.56 -6.60
N ASP A 212 -28.93 -5.43 -6.86
CA ASP A 212 -30.19 -5.50 -6.11
C ASP A 212 -29.96 -5.76 -4.61
N GLU A 213 -29.00 -6.62 -4.27
CA GLU A 213 -28.64 -6.93 -2.88
C GLU A 213 -28.02 -5.73 -2.17
N LEU A 214 -27.09 -5.03 -2.82
CA LEU A 214 -26.51 -3.80 -2.27
C LEU A 214 -27.55 -2.69 -2.17
N ALA A 215 -28.42 -2.56 -3.16
CA ALA A 215 -29.46 -1.55 -3.16
C ALA A 215 -30.43 -1.77 -2.00
N ASN A 216 -30.86 -3.02 -1.76
CA ASN A 216 -31.65 -3.37 -0.58
C ASN A 216 -30.90 -3.09 0.72
N PHE A 217 -29.61 -3.42 0.80
CA PHE A 217 -28.76 -3.12 1.97
C PHE A 217 -28.68 -1.61 2.26
N ILE A 218 -28.53 -0.76 1.24
CA ILE A 218 -28.57 0.70 1.38
C ILE A 218 -29.93 1.16 1.93
N LEU A 219 -31.02 0.55 1.49
CA LEU A 219 -32.38 0.85 1.97
C LEU A 219 -32.60 0.41 3.41
N GLU A 220 -32.07 -0.75 3.81
CA GLU A 220 -32.17 -1.26 5.19
C GLU A 220 -31.47 -0.33 6.18
N TYR A 221 -30.34 0.28 5.80
CA TYR A 221 -29.68 1.29 6.62
C TYR A 221 -30.55 2.53 6.87
N ASN A 222 -31.41 2.91 5.92
CA ASN A 222 -32.40 4.00 5.98
C ASN A 222 -31.93 5.29 6.69
N ASP A 223 -30.67 5.68 6.54
CA ASP A 223 -30.11 6.88 7.18
C ASP A 223 -29.76 7.93 6.12
N TYR A 224 -30.51 9.03 6.10
CA TYR A 224 -30.30 10.15 5.19
C TYR A 224 -28.88 10.74 5.25
N ARG A 225 -28.16 10.57 6.37
CA ARG A 225 -26.77 11.03 6.51
C ARG A 225 -25.83 10.25 5.61
N ILE A 226 -26.10 8.97 5.40
CA ILE A 226 -25.33 8.11 4.48
C ILE A 226 -25.51 8.63 3.06
N TRP A 227 -26.75 8.92 2.66
CA TRP A 227 -27.07 9.51 1.35
C TRP A 227 -26.39 10.86 1.15
N LEU A 228 -26.44 11.74 2.16
CA LEU A 228 -25.78 13.06 2.10
C LEU A 228 -24.26 12.97 2.06
N SER A 229 -23.68 11.97 2.71
CA SER A 229 -22.23 11.74 2.71
C SER A 229 -21.73 11.06 1.43
N ALA A 230 -22.58 10.26 0.79
CA ALA A 230 -22.25 9.51 -0.40
C ALA A 230 -22.59 10.24 -1.71
N LEU A 231 -23.44 11.26 -1.68
CA LEU A 231 -23.87 12.03 -2.87
C LEU A 231 -23.79 13.55 -2.64
N PRO A 232 -23.37 14.33 -3.66
CA PRO A 232 -22.84 13.90 -4.96
C PRO A 232 -21.44 13.31 -4.81
N SER A 233 -21.12 12.30 -5.62
CA SER A 233 -19.81 11.66 -5.61
C SER A 233 -19.12 11.83 -6.96
N LYS A 234 -17.79 11.86 -6.95
CA LYS A 234 -17.03 11.73 -8.21
C LYS A 234 -17.00 10.30 -8.74
N SER A 235 -17.42 9.32 -7.92
CA SER A 235 -17.44 7.91 -8.26
C SER A 235 -18.73 7.53 -8.98
N LYS A 236 -18.61 7.05 -10.22
CA LYS A 236 -19.72 6.52 -11.00
C LYS A 236 -20.31 5.29 -10.34
N ALA A 237 -19.48 4.46 -9.70
CA ALA A 237 -19.94 3.24 -9.06
C ALA A 237 -20.77 3.49 -7.79
N VAL A 238 -20.37 4.47 -6.98
CA VAL A 238 -21.13 4.91 -5.81
C VAL A 238 -22.44 5.56 -6.24
N GLU A 239 -22.41 6.48 -7.21
CA GLU A 239 -23.64 7.10 -7.73
C GLU A 239 -24.60 6.06 -8.31
N HIS A 240 -24.09 5.08 -9.06
CA HIS A 240 -24.89 3.99 -9.62
C HIS A 240 -25.60 3.16 -8.53
N ALA A 241 -24.90 2.83 -7.42
CA ALA A 241 -25.49 2.09 -6.32
C ALA A 241 -26.62 2.85 -5.61
N PHE A 242 -26.38 4.11 -5.25
CA PHE A 242 -27.38 4.92 -4.57
C PHE A 242 -28.56 5.28 -5.49
N ASN A 243 -28.31 5.58 -6.76
CA ASN A 243 -29.40 5.82 -7.73
C ASN A 243 -30.24 4.57 -7.96
N THR A 244 -29.63 3.37 -7.95
CA THR A 244 -30.39 2.12 -8.07
C THR A 244 -31.25 1.87 -6.84
N ALA A 245 -30.72 2.08 -5.63
CA ALA A 245 -31.51 2.03 -4.40
C ALA A 245 -32.69 3.02 -4.44
N LEU A 246 -32.46 4.25 -4.91
CA LEU A 246 -33.51 5.27 -5.03
C LEU A 246 -34.60 4.84 -6.03
N ASN A 247 -34.22 4.27 -7.16
CA ASN A 247 -35.15 3.74 -8.16
C ASN A 247 -36.02 2.59 -7.59
N LEU A 248 -35.46 1.74 -6.72
CA LEU A 248 -36.24 0.71 -6.02
C LEU A 248 -37.28 1.34 -5.08
N ILE A 249 -36.93 2.38 -4.31
CA ILE A 249 -37.90 3.12 -3.47
C ILE A 249 -39.05 3.65 -4.33
N CYS A 250 -38.73 4.29 -5.47
CA CYS A 250 -39.74 4.88 -6.35
C CYS A 250 -40.69 3.83 -6.95
N ARG A 251 -40.26 2.58 -7.10
CA ARG A 251 -41.06 1.46 -7.64
C ARG A 251 -41.89 0.72 -6.59
N ILE A 252 -41.63 0.92 -5.29
CA ILE A 252 -42.39 0.31 -4.18
C ILE A 252 -43.68 1.11 -3.86
N ARG A 253 -43.96 2.19 -4.59
CA ARG A 253 -45.21 2.95 -4.48
C ARG A 253 -46.44 2.25 -5.06
#